data_AF-A0A954U591-F1
#
_entry.id   AF-A0A954U591-F1
#
_cell.length_a   1.000
_cell.length_b   1.000
_cell.length_c   1.000
_cell.angle_alpha   90.00
_cell.angle_beta   90.00
_cell.angle_gamma   90.00
#
_symmetry.space_group_name_H-M   'P 1'
#
loop_
_entity.id
_entity.type
_entity.pdbx_description
1 polymer ?
#
loop_
_entity_poly.entity_id
_entity_poly.type
_entity_poly.pdbx_seq_one_letter_code
_entity_poly.pdbx_strand_id
1 'polypeptide(L)'
;NYFWRVYITGSYTPACCPEYLKEDNFQQLKSTGVSNVSVHTDSVQGFLEKGDEPISRFVLLDHMDWLSEHLFPLLELEWQAILDRAAPNTRILWRSGGLRTDFIDRVQVARDGKPVRLPELLSYRTEQSAALHELDRVHTYGSFYIADLAS
;
A
#
# COMPACT_ATOMS: atom_id res chain seq x y z
N ASN A 1 14.89 2.48 -18.36
CA ASN A 1 14.07 2.30 -17.16
C ASN A 1 14.87 2.83 -15.97
N TYR A 2 14.46 3.95 -15.35
CA TYR A 2 15.23 4.52 -14.23
C TYR A 2 15.20 3.62 -12.98
N PHE A 3 14.17 2.78 -12.81
CA PHE A 3 14.05 1.87 -11.67
C PHE A 3 15.25 0.94 -11.55
N TRP A 4 15.71 0.33 -12.66
CA TRP A 4 16.87 -0.56 -12.67
C TRP A 4 18.22 0.15 -12.76
N ARG A 5 18.24 1.38 -13.27
CA ARG A 5 19.49 2.09 -13.55
C ARG A 5 20.33 2.30 -12.29
N VAL A 6 19.70 2.71 -11.19
CA VAL A 6 20.42 2.98 -9.93
C VAL A 6 21.09 1.71 -9.40
N TYR A 7 20.43 0.56 -9.50
CA TYR A 7 21.00 -0.73 -9.08
C TYR A 7 22.19 -1.16 -9.94
N ILE A 8 22.16 -0.86 -11.24
CA ILE A 8 23.21 -1.29 -12.18
C ILE A 8 24.40 -0.33 -12.19
N THR A 9 24.15 0.97 -12.06
CA THR A 9 25.15 2.02 -12.32
C THR A 9 25.47 2.91 -11.12
N GLY A 10 24.77 2.72 -10.00
CA GLY A 10 24.95 3.51 -8.77
C GLY A 10 24.47 4.97 -8.86
N SER A 11 23.89 5.40 -9.99
CA SER A 11 23.50 6.80 -10.18
C SER A 11 22.37 6.98 -11.22
N TYR A 12 21.59 8.04 -11.04
CA TYR A 12 20.67 8.53 -12.08
C TYR A 12 21.38 9.46 -13.06
N THR A 13 20.79 9.68 -14.23
CA THR A 13 21.20 10.76 -15.15
C THR A 13 20.04 11.73 -15.34
N PRO A 14 20.28 12.98 -15.78
CA PRO A 14 19.20 13.92 -16.08
C PRO A 14 18.17 13.39 -17.10
N ALA A 15 18.62 12.55 -18.05
CA ALA A 15 17.75 11.91 -19.03
C ALA A 15 17.08 10.62 -18.55
N CYS A 16 17.46 10.08 -17.39
CA CYS A 16 16.96 8.81 -16.86
C CYS A 16 16.95 8.82 -15.33
N CYS A 17 15.96 9.52 -14.77
CA CYS A 17 15.68 9.65 -13.34
C CYS A 17 14.17 9.55 -13.07
N PRO A 18 13.75 9.35 -11.81
CA PRO A 18 12.37 9.54 -11.39
C PRO A 18 11.78 10.89 -11.84
N GLU A 19 10.48 10.92 -12.17
CA GLU A 19 9.83 12.14 -12.69
C GLU A 19 9.98 13.35 -11.77
N TYR A 20 9.93 13.14 -10.45
CA TYR A 20 10.11 14.20 -9.45
C TYR A 20 11.55 14.74 -9.34
N LEU A 21 12.54 14.08 -9.98
CA LEU A 21 13.92 14.56 -10.06
C LEU A 21 14.25 15.25 -11.39
N LYS A 22 13.30 15.33 -12.33
CA LYS A 22 13.47 16.18 -13.52
C LYS A 22 13.40 17.64 -13.09
N GLU A 23 14.30 18.48 -13.61
CA GLU A 23 14.46 19.88 -13.17
C GLU A 23 13.13 20.64 -13.10
N ASP A 24 12.39 20.69 -14.22
CA ASP A 24 11.11 21.41 -14.29
C ASP A 24 10.08 20.91 -13.25
N ASN A 25 9.98 19.58 -13.10
CA ASN A 25 9.06 18.95 -12.16
C ASN A 25 9.49 19.18 -10.70
N PHE A 26 10.80 19.15 -10.43
CA PHE A 26 11.34 19.41 -9.10
C PHE A 26 11.08 20.85 -8.67
N GLN A 27 11.34 21.83 -9.55
CA GLN A 27 11.05 23.23 -9.26
C GLN A 27 9.56 23.46 -9.04
N GLN A 28 8.71 22.84 -9.86
CA GLN A 28 7.26 22.88 -9.66
C GLN A 28 6.86 22.31 -8.30
N LEU A 29 7.30 21.09 -7.97
CA LEU A 29 7.00 20.44 -6.69
C LEU A 29 7.46 21.31 -5.51
N LYS A 30 8.69 21.82 -5.56
CA LYS A 30 9.25 22.70 -4.54
C LYS A 30 8.45 23.99 -4.37
N SER A 31 7.96 24.57 -5.47
CA SER A 31 7.15 25.80 -5.43
C SER A 31 5.81 25.64 -4.70
N THR A 32 5.25 24.41 -4.68
CA THR A 32 4.02 24.12 -3.93
C THR A 32 4.25 24.04 -2.42
N GLY A 33 5.50 23.96 -1.96
CA GLY A 33 5.86 23.72 -0.57
C GLY A 33 5.52 22.31 -0.07
N VAL A 34 4.93 21.44 -0.90
CA VAL A 34 4.57 20.04 -0.58
C VAL A 34 3.75 19.93 0.72
N SER A 35 2.90 20.93 0.98
CA SER A 35 2.17 21.05 2.25
C SER A 35 1.08 19.99 2.47
N ASN A 36 0.79 19.20 1.44
CA ASN A 36 -0.16 18.08 1.47
C ASN A 36 0.52 16.73 1.72
N VAL A 37 1.80 16.72 2.12
CA VAL A 37 2.54 15.50 2.47
C VAL A 37 3.05 15.63 3.91
N SER A 38 2.75 14.61 4.71
CA SER A 38 3.28 14.45 6.06
C SER A 38 4.03 13.13 6.16
N VAL A 39 5.13 13.12 6.92
CA VAL A 39 5.91 11.90 7.21
C VAL A 39 5.80 11.60 8.68
N HIS A 40 5.57 10.33 9.00
CA HIS A 40 5.43 9.82 10.35
C HIS A 40 6.44 8.69 10.59
N THR A 41 7.03 8.65 11.78
CA THR A 41 7.87 7.53 12.23
C THR A 41 7.07 6.71 13.24
N ASP A 42 6.41 5.67 12.75
CA ASP A 42 5.51 4.82 13.53
C ASP A 42 5.31 3.46 12.84
N SER A 43 4.64 2.53 13.51
CA SER A 43 4.01 1.41 12.78
C SER A 43 2.75 1.90 12.07
N VAL A 44 2.30 1.17 11.03
CA VAL A 44 1.05 1.49 10.33
C VAL A 44 -0.11 1.43 11.31
N GLN A 45 -0.21 0.35 12.10
CA GLN A 45 -1.19 0.23 13.18
C GLN A 45 -1.16 1.44 14.14
N GLY A 46 0.02 1.79 14.67
CA GLY A 46 0.16 2.86 15.66
C GLY A 46 -0.21 4.24 15.11
N PHE A 47 0.14 4.53 13.85
CA PHE A 47 -0.28 5.76 13.18
C PHE A 47 -1.80 5.83 13.03
N LEU A 48 -2.44 4.73 12.64
CA LEU A 48 -3.89 4.67 12.44
C LEU A 48 -4.63 4.85 13.77
N GLU A 49 -4.23 4.15 14.82
CA GLU A 49 -4.89 4.23 16.14
C GLU A 49 -4.76 5.59 16.82
N LYS A 50 -3.71 6.38 16.53
CA LYS A 50 -3.49 7.70 17.14
C LYS A 50 -4.27 8.84 16.50
N GLY A 51 -4.86 8.63 15.33
CA GLY A 51 -5.53 9.69 14.57
C GLY A 51 -7.02 9.43 14.36
N ASP A 52 -7.77 10.51 14.13
CA ASP A 52 -9.23 10.45 13.95
C ASP A 52 -9.72 10.86 12.54
N GLU A 53 -8.86 11.45 11.70
CA GLU A 53 -9.18 11.79 10.29
C GLU A 53 -9.32 10.57 9.33
N PRO A 54 -10.51 10.29 8.76
CA PRO A 54 -10.73 9.09 7.93
C PRO A 54 -9.84 9.05 6.68
N ILE A 55 -9.33 7.86 6.34
CA ILE A 55 -8.46 7.64 5.19
C ILE A 55 -9.21 6.89 4.10
N SER A 56 -9.22 7.43 2.88
CA SER A 56 -9.94 6.83 1.75
C SER A 56 -9.06 5.93 0.87
N ARG A 57 -7.73 6.04 0.95
CA ARG A 57 -6.80 5.33 0.07
C ARG A 57 -5.62 4.80 0.89
N PHE A 58 -5.38 3.50 0.80
CA PHE A 58 -4.23 2.84 1.42
C PHE A 58 -3.36 2.23 0.32
N VAL A 59 -2.05 2.46 0.40
CA VAL A 59 -1.06 1.86 -0.48
C VAL A 59 -0.04 1.16 0.41
N LEU A 60 -0.19 -0.16 0.53
CA LEU A 60 0.62 -1.01 1.39
C LEU A 60 1.68 -1.71 0.53
N LEU A 61 2.90 -1.79 1.02
CA LEU A 61 3.96 -2.54 0.34
C LEU A 61 4.02 -3.97 0.90
N ASP A 62 5.14 -4.64 0.70
CA ASP A 62 5.38 -6.05 1.04
C ASP A 62 5.63 -6.31 2.53
N HIS A 63 5.51 -5.31 3.40
CA HIS A 63 5.75 -5.49 4.84
C HIS A 63 4.81 -6.53 5.46
N MET A 64 3.61 -6.71 4.89
CA MET A 64 2.65 -7.74 5.32
C MET A 64 3.17 -9.16 5.11
N ASP A 65 4.06 -9.41 4.14
CA ASP A 65 4.64 -10.74 3.93
C ASP A 65 5.41 -11.17 5.19
N TRP A 66 6.27 -10.29 5.69
CA TRP A 66 7.05 -10.51 6.91
C TRP A 66 6.17 -10.64 8.16
N LEU A 67 5.14 -9.78 8.29
CA LEU A 67 4.18 -9.88 9.39
C LEU A 67 3.42 -11.21 9.34
N SER A 68 3.02 -11.68 8.16
CA SER A 68 2.27 -12.93 8.02
C SER A 68 3.08 -14.17 8.43
N GLU A 69 4.39 -14.14 8.23
CA GLU A 69 5.29 -15.23 8.57
C GLU A 69 5.68 -15.22 10.06
N HIS A 70 5.93 -14.04 10.63
CA HIS A 70 6.55 -13.93 11.95
C HIS A 70 5.64 -13.37 13.04
N LEU A 71 4.70 -12.49 12.71
CA LEU A 71 3.89 -11.73 13.67
C LEU A 71 2.43 -11.60 13.21
N PHE A 72 1.80 -12.73 12.88
CA PHE A 72 0.43 -12.76 12.36
C PHE A 72 -0.59 -12.00 13.24
N PRO A 73 -0.54 -12.05 14.60
CA PRO A 73 -1.45 -11.23 15.42
C PRO A 73 -1.30 -9.73 15.20
N LEU A 74 -0.10 -9.23 14.87
CA LEU A 74 0.08 -7.81 14.54
C LEU A 74 -0.47 -7.46 13.16
N LEU A 75 -0.44 -8.40 12.22
CA LEU A 75 -1.12 -8.24 10.92
C LEU A 75 -2.64 -8.08 11.12
N GLU A 76 -3.25 -8.88 11.99
CA GLU A 76 -4.67 -8.75 12.32
C GLU A 76 -5.01 -7.40 12.96
N LEU A 77 -4.17 -6.93 13.90
CA LEU A 77 -4.35 -5.62 14.53
C LEU A 77 -4.18 -4.47 13.53
N GLU A 78 -3.20 -4.55 12.62
CA GLU A 78 -3.02 -3.55 11.57
C GLU A 78 -4.25 -3.48 10.65
N TRP A 79 -4.80 -4.63 10.25
CA TRP A 79 -6.01 -4.67 9.45
C TRP A 79 -7.24 -4.16 10.19
N GLN A 80 -7.38 -4.45 11.48
CA GLN A 80 -8.42 -3.84 12.31
C GLN A 80 -8.29 -2.32 12.30
N ALA A 81 -7.09 -1.78 12.52
CA ALA A 81 -6.85 -0.35 12.51
C ALA A 81 -7.12 0.28 11.13
N ILE A 82 -6.83 -0.42 10.03
CA ILE A 82 -7.21 0.02 8.67
C ILE A 82 -8.74 0.13 8.55
N LEU A 83 -9.48 -0.87 9.01
CA LEU A 83 -10.94 -0.89 8.96
C LEU A 83 -11.56 0.24 9.81
N ASP A 84 -11.02 0.48 10.99
CA ASP A 84 -11.50 1.51 11.92
C ASP A 84 -11.21 2.92 11.37
N ARG A 85 -10.09 3.10 10.66
CA ARG A 85 -9.69 4.38 10.04
C ARG A 85 -10.31 4.63 8.66
N ALA A 86 -10.92 3.61 8.05
CA ALA A 86 -11.37 3.68 6.67
C ALA A 86 -12.51 4.69 6.50
N ALA A 87 -12.37 5.59 5.53
CA ALA A 87 -13.46 6.43 5.06
C ALA A 87 -14.48 5.61 4.24
N PRO A 88 -15.70 6.12 4.01
CA PRO A 88 -16.60 5.53 3.01
C PRO A 88 -15.92 5.41 1.64
N ASN A 89 -16.20 4.33 0.91
CA ASN A 89 -15.60 4.02 -0.41
C ASN A 89 -14.06 3.95 -0.37
N THR A 90 -13.51 3.37 0.68
CA THR A 90 -12.06 3.15 0.82
C THR A 90 -11.55 2.17 -0.23
N ARG A 91 -10.38 2.47 -0.79
CA ARG A 91 -9.64 1.58 -1.69
C ARG A 91 -8.27 1.26 -1.12
N ILE A 92 -7.90 0.00 -1.19
CA ILE A 92 -6.66 -0.54 -0.66
C ILE A 92 -5.90 -1.19 -1.81
N LEU A 93 -4.64 -0.81 -1.95
CA LEU A 93 -3.71 -1.37 -2.91
C LEU A 93 -2.59 -2.03 -2.11
N TRP A 94 -2.22 -3.25 -2.46
CA TRP A 94 -1.04 -3.87 -1.87
C TRP A 94 -0.24 -4.69 -2.87
N ARG A 95 1.02 -4.91 -2.52
CA ARG A 95 1.99 -5.72 -3.27
C ARG A 95 2.60 -6.74 -2.33
N SER A 96 3.02 -7.86 -2.88
CA SER A 96 3.70 -8.93 -2.14
C SER A 96 4.86 -9.49 -2.96
N GLY A 97 5.92 -9.90 -2.28
CA GLY A 97 7.00 -10.70 -2.88
C GLY A 97 6.51 -12.08 -3.34
N GLY A 98 5.47 -12.61 -2.70
CA GLY A 98 4.80 -13.85 -3.09
C GLY A 98 3.93 -13.70 -4.34
N LEU A 99 3.71 -14.82 -5.03
CA LEU A 99 2.78 -14.88 -6.18
C LEU A 99 1.32 -14.72 -5.76
N ARG A 100 1.01 -14.94 -4.47
CA ARG A 100 -0.31 -14.86 -3.87
C ARG A 100 -0.22 -14.33 -2.45
N THR A 101 -1.31 -13.72 -1.98
CA THR A 101 -1.44 -13.23 -0.59
C THR A 101 -2.47 -14.04 0.18
N ASP A 102 -2.32 -15.36 0.19
CA ASP A 102 -3.25 -16.29 0.86
C ASP A 102 -3.30 -16.06 2.39
N PHE A 103 -2.32 -15.34 2.96
CA PHE A 103 -2.36 -14.91 4.36
C PHE A 103 -3.55 -13.99 4.66
N ILE A 104 -4.01 -13.20 3.68
CA ILE A 104 -5.20 -12.33 3.82
C ILE A 104 -6.45 -13.17 4.11
N ASP A 105 -6.54 -14.39 3.57
CA ASP A 105 -7.70 -15.27 3.76
C ASP A 105 -7.88 -15.77 5.19
N ARG A 106 -6.82 -15.63 6.00
CA ARG A 106 -6.76 -16.08 7.39
C ARG A 106 -6.96 -14.95 8.39
N VAL A 107 -6.83 -13.69 7.98
CA VAL A 107 -6.93 -12.53 8.86
C VAL A 107 -8.34 -12.43 9.45
N GLN A 108 -8.43 -12.46 10.77
CA GLN A 108 -9.66 -12.20 11.52
C GLN A 108 -9.69 -10.75 12.00
N VAL A 109 -10.84 -10.11 11.83
CA VAL A 109 -11.12 -8.75 12.28
C VAL A 109 -12.49 -8.71 12.95
N ALA A 110 -12.78 -7.64 13.68
CA ALA A 110 -14.08 -7.38 14.28
C ALA A 110 -14.88 -6.34 13.48
N ARG A 111 -16.11 -6.69 13.12
CA ARG A 111 -17.12 -5.78 12.55
C ARG A 111 -18.38 -5.87 13.41
N ASP A 112 -18.86 -4.74 13.90
CA ASP A 112 -20.03 -4.67 14.80
C ASP A 112 -19.93 -5.63 16.01
N GLY A 113 -18.72 -5.76 16.57
CA GLY A 113 -18.43 -6.63 17.70
C GLY A 113 -18.39 -8.13 17.40
N LYS A 114 -18.44 -8.53 16.12
CA LYS A 114 -18.38 -9.94 15.70
C LYS A 114 -17.10 -10.23 14.90
N PRO A 115 -16.47 -11.40 15.10
CA PRO A 115 -15.35 -11.82 14.27
C PRO A 115 -15.83 -12.10 12.84
N VAL A 116 -15.11 -11.56 11.86
CA VAL A 116 -15.33 -11.72 10.43
C VAL A 116 -13.96 -11.92 9.77
N ARG A 117 -13.89 -12.76 8.73
CA ARG A 117 -12.68 -12.89 7.93
C ARG A 117 -12.53 -11.69 7.01
N LEU A 118 -11.33 -11.13 6.94
CA LEU A 118 -11.05 -9.94 6.14
C LEU A 118 -11.54 -10.02 4.67
N PRO A 119 -11.39 -11.14 3.92
CA PRO A 119 -11.88 -11.20 2.53
C PRO A 119 -13.39 -10.99 2.40
N GLU A 120 -14.18 -11.26 3.44
CA GLU A 120 -15.63 -11.04 3.42
C GLU A 120 -15.98 -9.54 3.44
N LEU A 121 -15.02 -8.69 3.80
CA LEU A 121 -15.14 -7.23 3.79
C LEU A 121 -14.49 -6.60 2.55
N LEU A 122 -13.89 -7.39 1.65
CA LEU A 122 -13.13 -6.87 0.52
C LEU A 122 -13.80 -7.19 -0.82
N SER A 123 -14.05 -6.16 -1.63
CA SER A 123 -14.46 -6.28 -3.02
C SER A 123 -13.24 -6.17 -3.93
N TYR A 124 -12.71 -7.34 -4.33
CA TYR A 124 -11.51 -7.42 -5.18
C TYR A 124 -11.76 -6.93 -6.60
N ARG A 125 -10.80 -6.16 -7.14
CA ARG A 125 -10.76 -5.73 -8.54
C ARG A 125 -9.75 -6.57 -9.31
N THR A 126 -10.00 -7.87 -9.42
CA THR A 126 -9.04 -8.85 -9.92
C THR A 126 -8.57 -8.56 -11.35
N GLU A 127 -9.49 -8.30 -12.28
CA GLU A 127 -9.14 -8.01 -13.68
C GLU A 127 -8.29 -6.74 -13.80
N GLN A 128 -8.69 -5.68 -13.09
CA GLN A 128 -7.94 -4.42 -13.08
C GLN A 128 -6.55 -4.60 -12.44
N SER A 129 -6.45 -5.39 -11.38
CA SER A 129 -5.18 -5.68 -10.72
C SER A 129 -4.25 -6.45 -11.67
N ALA A 130 -4.75 -7.48 -12.34
CA ALA A 130 -3.97 -8.27 -13.30
C ALA A 130 -3.47 -7.39 -14.47
N ALA A 131 -4.37 -6.61 -15.10
CA ALA A 131 -4.02 -5.74 -16.22
C ALA A 131 -2.98 -4.67 -15.83
N LEU A 132 -3.08 -4.10 -14.62
CA LEU A 132 -2.11 -3.10 -14.15
C LEU A 132 -0.79 -3.73 -13.68
N HIS A 133 -0.81 -4.98 -13.23
CA HIS A 133 0.40 -5.69 -12.83
C HIS A 133 1.34 -5.91 -14.02
N GLU A 134 0.80 -6.27 -15.20
CA GLU A 134 1.57 -6.38 -16.46
C GLU A 134 2.23 -5.06 -16.89
N LEU A 135 1.67 -3.92 -16.46
CA LEU A 135 2.20 -2.59 -16.75
C LEU A 135 3.16 -2.08 -15.67
N ASP A 136 3.42 -2.83 -14.61
CA ASP A 136 4.31 -2.41 -13.52
C ASP A 136 5.73 -2.23 -14.04
N ARG A 137 6.24 -1.00 -14.06
CA ARG A 137 7.55 -0.72 -14.64
C ARG A 137 8.72 -1.29 -13.82
N VAL A 138 8.49 -1.70 -12.57
CA VAL A 138 9.55 -2.25 -11.70
C VAL A 138 9.60 -3.77 -11.79
N HIS A 139 8.45 -4.46 -11.90
CA HIS A 139 8.32 -5.93 -11.96
C HIS A 139 9.11 -6.70 -10.88
N THR A 140 9.28 -6.12 -9.67
CA THR A 140 10.02 -6.76 -8.58
C THR A 140 9.14 -7.60 -7.65
N TYR A 141 7.83 -7.37 -7.67
CA TYR A 141 6.87 -8.04 -6.79
C TYR A 141 6.14 -9.16 -7.51
N GLY A 142 5.91 -10.27 -6.82
CA GLY A 142 5.24 -11.44 -7.38
C GLY A 142 3.75 -11.26 -7.58
N SER A 143 3.13 -10.28 -6.90
CA SER A 143 1.71 -9.99 -7.04
C SER A 143 1.34 -8.54 -6.69
N PHE A 144 0.19 -8.11 -7.20
CA PHE A 144 -0.41 -6.80 -7.00
C PHE A 144 -1.93 -6.91 -6.91
N TYR A 145 -2.52 -6.26 -5.91
CA TYR A 145 -3.95 -6.33 -5.62
C TYR A 145 -4.55 -4.95 -5.43
N ILE A 146 -5.80 -4.84 -5.86
CA ILE A 146 -6.68 -3.71 -5.59
C ILE A 146 -7.98 -4.28 -5.02
N ALA A 147 -8.39 -3.78 -3.86
CA ALA A 147 -9.71 -4.05 -3.29
C ALA A 147 -10.38 -2.76 -2.82
N ASP A 148 -11.69 -2.70 -2.96
CA ASP A 148 -12.52 -1.71 -2.27
C ASP A 148 -13.05 -2.33 -0.98
N LEU A 149 -13.14 -1.53 0.09
CA LEU A 149 -13.79 -1.96 1.31
C LEU A 149 -15.31 -2.03 1.07
N ALA A 150 -15.91 -3.19 1.31
CA ALA A 150 -17.34 -3.40 1.18
C ALA A 150 -18.08 -2.55 2.23
N SER A 151 -19.14 -1.87 1.78
CA SER A 151 -20.02 -1.03 2.62
C SER A 151 -20.90 -1.87 3.53
#